data_AF-A0A342LES1-F1
#
_entry.id   AF-A0A342LES1-F1
#
_cell.length_a   1.000
_cell.length_b   1.000
_cell.length_c   1.000
_cell.angle_alpha   90.00
_cell.angle_beta   90.00
_cell.angle_gamma   90.00
#
_symmetry.space_group_name_H-M   'P 1'
#
loop_
_entity.id
_entity.type
_entity.pdbx_description
1 polymer ?
#
loop_
_entity_poly.entity_id
_entity_poly.type
_entity_poly.pdbx_seq_one_letter_code
_entity_poly.pdbx_strand_id
1 'polypeptide(L)'
;MMKTSSKMLFFIMTMTSTMMVLSSNDMLNMWIGLEINLMSFIPLMYENKNNFLTQSSMMYFLIQSMASMMLIIMILMNMFMYINMWMEMMNIIMLTMMMKMGMPPFHMWFPEMMSKMSWKTCVMLMTWQKVAPMYILSLIMNNNKLTMLIMMTSTITGAIMGLNHTSTQKIMAYSSINHMGWMMACASMNSKMWIMYMMMYSLMTIMLGMYMYKYNIMYINQYNNMSMNMTEKMSVLVMMLSMGGLPPFMGFMPKWITIEYMIMSNEFMLLTIMSMSSLITLMYYLRMISSMMLVMSHSQKWMFMNKKEASTNMLYINMLMPMLIIMLNFM
;
A
#
# COMPACT_ATOMS: atom_id res chain seq x y z
N MET A 1 -24.73 13.15 -6.42
CA MET A 1 -24.57 11.74 -6.81
C MET A 1 -24.02 11.72 -8.23
N MET A 2 -22.77 11.32 -8.42
CA MET A 2 -22.30 10.97 -9.76
C MET A 2 -23.19 9.83 -10.29
N LYS A 3 -23.72 9.98 -11.52
CA LYS A 3 -24.44 8.88 -12.17
C LYS A 3 -23.50 7.67 -12.21
N THR A 4 -24.04 6.46 -12.09
CA THR A 4 -23.24 5.22 -12.17
C THR A 4 -22.35 5.19 -13.40
N SER A 5 -22.82 5.75 -14.52
CA SER A 5 -22.06 5.93 -15.75
C SER A 5 -20.83 6.83 -15.61
N SER A 6 -20.91 7.95 -14.88
CA SER A 6 -19.75 8.84 -14.71
C SER A 6 -18.70 8.23 -13.80
N LYS A 7 -19.09 7.48 -12.76
CA LYS A 7 -18.14 6.73 -11.92
C LYS A 7 -17.41 5.66 -12.73
N MET A 8 -18.11 4.93 -13.59
CA MET A 8 -17.51 3.93 -14.46
C MET A 8 -16.51 4.56 -15.43
N LEU A 9 -16.85 5.72 -16.01
CA LEU A 9 -15.94 6.45 -16.90
C LEU A 9 -14.65 6.85 -16.16
N PHE A 10 -14.74 7.43 -14.97
CA PHE A 10 -13.54 7.80 -14.20
C PHE A 10 -12.70 6.59 -13.81
N PHE A 11 -13.33 5.46 -13.47
CA PHE A 11 -12.60 4.23 -13.19
C PHE A 11 -11.83 3.72 -14.42
N ILE A 12 -12.46 3.72 -15.60
CA ILE A 12 -11.77 3.35 -16.85
C ILE A 12 -10.62 4.32 -17.12
N MET A 13 -10.81 5.63 -16.91
CA MET A 13 -9.74 6.62 -17.07
C MET A 13 -8.56 6.38 -16.11
N THR A 14 -8.81 6.00 -14.85
CA THR A 14 -7.71 5.63 -13.94
C THR A 14 -6.94 4.40 -14.43
N MET A 15 -7.62 3.43 -15.04
CA MET A 15 -7.00 2.22 -15.56
C MET A 15 -6.19 2.50 -16.84
N THR A 16 -6.74 3.28 -17.77
CA THR A 16 -6.03 3.65 -18.99
C THR A 16 -4.81 4.53 -18.70
N SER A 17 -4.91 5.42 -17.71
CA SER A 17 -3.80 6.29 -17.31
C SER A 17 -2.59 5.51 -16.80
N THR A 18 -2.80 4.48 -15.98
CA THR A 18 -1.69 3.65 -15.48
C THR A 18 -1.10 2.80 -16.59
N MET A 19 -1.93 2.25 -17.49
CA MET A 19 -1.43 1.53 -18.66
C MET A 19 -0.59 2.41 -19.58
N MET A 20 -0.98 3.68 -19.75
CA MET A 20 -0.20 4.66 -20.53
C MET A 20 1.20 4.83 -19.94
N VAL A 21 1.32 5.00 -18.61
CA VAL A 21 2.62 5.11 -17.91
C VAL A 21 3.47 3.85 -18.08
N LEU A 22 2.86 2.66 -17.98
CA LEU A 22 3.58 1.38 -18.11
C LEU A 22 4.09 1.14 -19.53
N SER A 23 3.39 1.64 -20.55
CA SER A 23 3.76 1.48 -21.97
C SER A 23 4.71 2.55 -22.50
N SER A 24 4.81 3.70 -21.82
CA SER A 24 5.58 4.83 -22.33
C SER A 24 7.07 4.67 -22.09
N ASN A 25 7.87 4.99 -23.10
CA ASN A 25 9.33 5.06 -22.98
C ASN A 25 9.80 6.45 -22.51
N ASP A 26 9.09 7.51 -22.91
CA ASP A 26 9.47 8.89 -22.60
C ASP A 26 8.89 9.36 -21.26
N MET A 27 9.72 10.05 -20.47
CA MET A 27 9.31 10.61 -19.17
C MET A 27 8.16 11.62 -19.28
N LEU A 28 8.06 12.36 -20.40
CA LEU A 28 6.95 13.30 -20.62
C LEU A 28 5.61 12.55 -20.76
N ASN A 29 5.59 11.42 -21.48
CA ASN A 29 4.40 10.60 -21.62
C ASN A 29 4.01 9.94 -20.28
N MET A 30 5.00 9.52 -19.49
CA MET A 30 4.76 9.07 -18.12
C MET A 30 4.13 10.18 -17.27
N TRP A 31 4.60 11.42 -17.39
CA TRP A 31 4.01 12.57 -16.68
C TRP A 31 2.56 12.82 -17.08
N ILE A 32 2.23 12.80 -18.38
CA ILE A 32 0.85 12.94 -18.86
C ILE A 32 -0.05 11.85 -18.27
N GLY A 33 0.41 10.59 -18.27
CA GLY A 33 -0.32 9.48 -17.67
C GLY A 33 -0.58 9.68 -16.17
N LEU A 34 0.41 10.19 -15.42
CA LEU A 34 0.23 10.50 -14.00
C LEU A 34 -0.77 11.63 -13.75
N GLU A 35 -0.86 12.64 -14.63
CA GLU A 35 -1.84 13.73 -14.52
C GLU A 35 -3.27 13.27 -14.82
N ILE A 36 -3.44 12.43 -15.84
CA ILE A 36 -4.75 11.81 -16.13
C ILE A 36 -5.20 10.96 -14.93
N ASN A 37 -4.28 10.24 -14.29
CA ASN A 37 -4.58 9.46 -13.08
C ASN A 37 -5.06 10.38 -11.93
N LEU A 38 -4.36 11.49 -11.68
CA LEU A 38 -4.74 12.48 -10.67
C LEU A 38 -6.16 13.02 -10.93
N MET A 39 -6.42 13.47 -12.16
CA MET A 39 -7.70 14.09 -12.53
C MET A 39 -8.86 13.09 -12.50
N SER A 40 -8.62 11.83 -12.82
CA SER A 40 -9.65 10.78 -12.79
C SER A 40 -9.90 10.21 -11.39
N PHE A 41 -8.89 10.20 -10.53
CA PHE A 41 -9.04 9.68 -9.16
C PHE A 41 -9.82 10.63 -8.23
N ILE A 42 -9.70 11.96 -8.40
CA ILE A 42 -10.41 12.95 -7.57
C ILE A 42 -11.94 12.76 -7.56
N PRO A 43 -12.61 12.63 -8.73
CA PRO A 43 -14.00 12.25 -8.83
C PRO A 43 -14.39 10.97 -8.09
N LEU A 44 -13.53 9.94 -8.09
CA LEU A 44 -13.80 8.67 -7.41
C LEU A 44 -13.75 8.81 -5.89
N MET A 45 -12.94 9.73 -5.37
CA MET A 45 -12.89 10.06 -3.95
C MET A 45 -14.15 10.83 -3.50
N TYR A 46 -14.70 11.65 -4.39
CA TYR A 46 -15.83 12.51 -4.11
C TYR A 46 -17.18 11.80 -4.35
N GLU A 47 -17.53 10.85 -3.48
CA GLU A 47 -18.81 10.13 -3.64
C GLU A 47 -20.01 10.91 -3.08
N ASN A 48 -19.87 11.46 -1.88
CA ASN A 48 -20.93 12.13 -1.13
C ASN A 48 -20.50 13.56 -0.77
N LYS A 49 -21.49 14.45 -0.59
CA LYS A 49 -21.27 15.84 -0.13
C LYS A 49 -20.90 15.87 1.36
N ASN A 50 -19.76 15.30 1.71
CA ASN A 50 -19.23 15.31 3.06
C ASN A 50 -17.99 16.20 3.12
N ASN A 51 -17.92 17.08 4.11
CA ASN A 51 -16.77 18.00 4.29
C ASN A 51 -15.45 17.25 4.54
N PHE A 52 -15.48 16.04 5.10
CA PHE A 52 -14.28 15.22 5.23
C PHE A 52 -13.75 14.73 3.88
N LEU A 53 -14.66 14.33 2.98
CA LEU A 53 -14.30 13.90 1.63
C LEU A 53 -13.76 15.09 0.83
N THR A 54 -14.38 16.28 0.91
CA THR A 54 -13.89 17.50 0.24
C THR A 54 -12.47 17.87 0.69
N GLN A 55 -12.20 17.85 2.01
CA GLN A 55 -10.86 18.12 2.54
C GLN A 55 -9.84 17.10 2.03
N SER A 56 -10.21 15.82 2.02
CA SER A 56 -9.32 14.75 1.62
C SER A 56 -8.98 14.79 0.12
N SER A 57 -9.94 15.15 -0.74
CA SER A 57 -9.71 15.35 -2.18
C SER A 57 -8.83 16.58 -2.43
N MET A 58 -9.01 17.66 -1.67
CA MET A 58 -8.18 18.86 -1.80
C MET A 58 -6.74 18.61 -1.35
N MET A 59 -6.51 17.89 -0.24
CA MET A 59 -5.16 17.51 0.19
C MET A 59 -4.44 16.69 -0.89
N TYR A 60 -5.11 15.69 -1.45
CA TYR A 60 -4.54 14.87 -2.53
C TYR A 60 -4.22 15.71 -3.77
N PHE A 61 -5.15 16.55 -4.22
CA PHE A 61 -4.93 17.40 -5.39
C PHE A 61 -3.69 18.29 -5.20
N LEU A 62 -3.59 19.01 -4.08
CA LEU A 62 -2.49 19.95 -3.82
C LEU A 62 -1.13 19.26 -3.77
N ILE A 63 -1.02 18.13 -3.09
CA ILE A 63 0.27 17.43 -2.94
C ILE A 63 0.68 16.74 -4.24
N GLN A 64 -0.26 16.11 -4.95
CA GLN A 64 0.04 15.41 -6.19
C GLN A 64 0.36 16.38 -7.34
N SER A 65 -0.32 17.54 -7.39
CA SER A 65 0.00 18.62 -8.32
C SER A 65 1.35 19.26 -8.00
N MET A 66 1.70 19.46 -6.73
CA MET A 66 3.04 19.93 -6.39
C MET A 66 4.12 18.95 -6.85
N ALA A 67 3.91 17.65 -6.62
CA ALA A 67 4.83 16.61 -7.08
C ALA A 67 4.94 16.56 -8.61
N SER A 68 3.84 16.75 -9.34
CA SER A 68 3.84 16.75 -10.80
C SER A 68 4.49 18.00 -11.40
N MET A 69 4.34 19.17 -10.75
CA MET A 69 5.05 20.39 -11.13
C MET A 69 6.56 20.24 -10.94
N MET A 70 7.01 19.64 -9.83
CA MET A 70 8.43 19.33 -9.65
C MET A 70 8.94 18.38 -10.74
N LEU A 71 8.17 17.35 -11.08
CA LEU A 71 8.54 16.37 -12.10
C LEU A 71 8.71 17.03 -13.48
N ILE A 72 7.74 17.84 -13.93
CA ILE A 72 7.83 18.46 -15.26
C ILE A 72 8.96 19.50 -15.34
N ILE A 73 9.21 20.25 -14.26
CA ILE A 73 10.35 21.17 -14.20
C ILE A 73 11.66 20.41 -14.43
N MET A 74 11.84 19.25 -13.79
CA MET A 74 13.06 18.45 -13.99
C MET A 74 13.18 17.90 -15.41
N ILE A 75 12.07 17.43 -16.01
CA ILE A 75 12.08 16.97 -17.42
C ILE A 75 12.49 18.11 -18.36
N LEU A 76 11.88 19.29 -18.21
CA LEU A 76 12.18 20.44 -19.06
C LEU A 76 13.62 20.90 -18.87
N MET A 77 14.12 20.95 -17.64
CA MET A 77 15.52 21.29 -17.36
C MET A 77 16.48 20.29 -18.02
N ASN A 78 16.17 18.99 -18.00
CA ASN A 78 17.00 17.98 -18.67
C ASN A 78 17.04 18.20 -20.19
N MET A 79 15.92 18.56 -20.80
CA MET A 79 15.83 18.80 -22.25
C MET A 79 16.53 20.09 -22.68
N PHE A 80 16.39 21.18 -21.90
CA PHE A 80 16.89 22.49 -22.30
C PHE A 80 18.33 22.76 -21.89
N MET A 81 18.74 22.32 -20.70
CA MET A 81 20.00 22.80 -20.14
C MET A 81 21.23 22.03 -20.64
N TYR A 82 21.11 20.83 -21.23
CA TYR A 82 22.27 19.99 -21.60
C TYR A 82 23.34 19.89 -20.48
N ILE A 83 22.95 20.12 -19.22
CA ILE A 83 23.89 20.06 -18.10
C ILE A 83 24.03 18.59 -17.74
N ASN A 84 25.28 18.14 -17.59
CA ASN A 84 25.66 16.78 -17.26
C ASN A 84 25.36 16.43 -15.78
N MET A 85 24.13 16.68 -15.32
CA MET A 85 23.64 16.49 -13.94
C MET A 85 22.71 15.27 -13.83
N TRP A 86 23.02 14.19 -14.56
CA TRP A 86 22.14 13.02 -14.64
C TRP A 86 21.84 12.40 -13.26
N MET A 87 22.83 12.33 -12.37
CA MET A 87 22.63 11.74 -11.04
C MET A 87 21.74 12.59 -10.13
N GLU A 88 21.89 13.92 -10.17
CA GLU A 88 21.04 14.82 -9.38
C GLU A 88 19.60 14.82 -9.90
N MET A 89 19.42 14.74 -11.22
CA MET A 89 18.11 14.59 -11.86
C MET A 89 17.40 13.33 -11.37
N MET A 90 18.07 12.17 -11.39
CA MET A 90 17.48 10.91 -10.92
C MET A 90 17.07 10.99 -9.44
N ASN A 91 17.87 11.65 -8.60
CA ASN A 91 17.53 11.84 -7.19
C ASN A 91 16.29 12.74 -7.01
N ILE A 92 16.13 13.79 -7.82
CA ILE A 92 14.96 14.66 -7.72
C ILE A 92 13.72 13.94 -8.24
N ILE A 93 13.79 13.23 -9.38
CA ILE A 93 12.65 12.46 -9.89
C ILE A 93 12.24 11.41 -8.84
N MET A 94 13.21 10.76 -8.21
CA MET A 94 12.96 9.84 -7.10
C MET A 94 12.21 10.50 -5.93
N LEU A 95 12.62 11.69 -5.49
CA LEU A 95 11.90 12.45 -4.47
C LEU A 95 10.47 12.82 -4.90
N THR A 96 10.25 13.14 -6.19
CA THR A 96 8.89 13.40 -6.69
C THR A 96 8.00 12.15 -6.64
N MET A 97 8.53 10.98 -6.99
CA MET A 97 7.78 9.72 -6.91
C MET A 97 7.45 9.37 -5.47
N MET A 98 8.35 9.66 -4.53
CA MET A 98 8.11 9.46 -3.09
C MET A 98 7.01 10.37 -2.55
N MET A 99 6.96 11.63 -3.00
CA MET A 99 5.84 12.52 -2.72
C MET A 99 4.53 11.93 -3.22
N LYS A 100 4.50 11.40 -4.45
CA LYS A 100 3.30 10.77 -5.03
C LYS A 100 2.85 9.52 -4.27
N MET A 101 3.79 8.70 -3.77
CA MET A 101 3.49 7.49 -3.01
C MET A 101 3.17 7.72 -1.52
N GLY A 102 3.51 8.88 -0.97
CA GLY A 102 3.39 9.16 0.46
C GLY A 102 4.48 8.49 1.30
N MET A 103 5.69 8.36 0.73
CA MET A 103 6.86 7.86 1.47
C MET A 103 7.56 8.99 2.24
N PRO A 104 8.30 8.69 3.33
CA PRO A 104 9.07 9.71 4.04
C PRO A 104 10.13 10.34 3.13
N PRO A 105 10.42 11.65 3.33
CA PRO A 105 9.93 12.51 4.41
C PRO A 105 8.48 13.00 4.22
N PHE A 106 7.92 12.89 3.01
CA PHE A 106 6.61 13.44 2.62
C PHE A 106 5.41 12.54 2.96
N HIS A 107 5.47 11.80 4.06
CA HIS A 107 4.49 10.77 4.39
C HIS A 107 3.22 11.28 5.09
N MET A 108 3.27 12.46 5.71
CA MET A 108 2.21 12.92 6.64
C MET A 108 0.82 13.02 6.01
N TRP A 109 0.74 13.40 4.74
CA TRP A 109 -0.54 13.54 4.04
C TRP A 109 -1.27 12.23 3.88
N PHE A 110 -0.53 11.13 3.76
CA PHE A 110 -1.09 9.84 3.38
C PHE A 110 -1.99 9.27 4.49
N PRO A 111 -1.53 9.10 5.75
CA PRO A 111 -2.40 8.67 6.86
C PRO A 111 -3.55 9.64 7.17
N GLU A 112 -3.31 10.95 7.09
CA GLU A 112 -4.35 11.95 7.36
C GLU A 112 -5.48 11.90 6.34
N MET A 113 -5.14 11.78 5.05
CA MET A 113 -6.09 11.59 3.97
C MET A 113 -6.87 10.29 4.15
N MET A 114 -6.19 9.18 4.42
CA MET A 114 -6.81 7.85 4.58
C MET A 114 -7.91 7.85 5.65
N SER A 115 -7.70 8.57 6.76
CA SER A 115 -8.65 8.63 7.89
C SER A 115 -10.00 9.31 7.57
N LYS A 116 -10.05 10.07 6.47
CA LYS A 116 -11.24 10.84 6.04
C LYS A 116 -12.00 10.16 4.90
N MET A 117 -11.51 9.03 4.41
CA MET A 117 -11.97 8.36 3.20
C MET A 117 -12.81 7.11 3.46
N SER A 118 -13.55 6.69 2.43
CA SER A 118 -14.25 5.40 2.45
C SER A 118 -13.27 4.25 2.25
N TRP A 119 -13.57 3.05 2.77
CA TRP A 119 -12.69 1.89 2.59
C TRP A 119 -12.42 1.52 1.12
N LYS A 120 -13.40 1.69 0.22
CA LYS A 120 -13.22 1.42 -1.22
C LYS A 120 -12.12 2.31 -1.82
N THR A 121 -12.21 3.61 -1.57
CA THR A 121 -11.22 4.59 -2.04
C THR A 121 -9.88 4.39 -1.33
N CYS A 122 -9.90 4.00 -0.06
CA CYS A 122 -8.69 3.66 0.69
C CYS A 122 -7.92 2.49 0.06
N VAL A 123 -8.62 1.42 -0.32
CA VAL A 123 -7.99 0.26 -0.98
C VAL A 123 -7.40 0.66 -2.33
N MET A 124 -8.13 1.43 -3.16
CA MET A 124 -7.60 1.92 -4.44
C MET A 124 -6.33 2.77 -4.25
N LEU A 125 -6.30 3.61 -3.23
CA LEU A 125 -5.13 4.45 -2.91
C LEU A 125 -3.92 3.61 -2.45
N MET A 126 -4.14 2.57 -1.63
CA MET A 126 -3.07 1.68 -1.17
C MET A 126 -2.57 0.72 -2.26
N THR A 127 -3.34 0.46 -3.31
CA THR A 127 -3.01 -0.53 -4.33
C THR A 127 -2.74 0.10 -5.69
N TRP A 128 -3.80 0.50 -6.40
CA TRP A 128 -3.74 0.95 -7.78
C TRP A 128 -2.92 2.21 -7.96
N GLN A 129 -3.12 3.21 -7.09
CA GLN A 129 -2.44 4.51 -7.17
C GLN A 129 -0.92 4.41 -6.96
N LYS A 130 -0.45 3.29 -6.40
CA LYS A 130 0.96 3.04 -6.13
C LYS A 130 1.69 2.37 -7.30
N VAL A 131 0.97 1.76 -8.25
CA VAL A 131 1.58 1.01 -9.38
C VAL A 131 2.38 1.94 -10.30
N ALA A 132 1.79 3.03 -10.79
CA ALA A 132 2.45 3.90 -11.76
C ALA A 132 3.69 4.61 -11.18
N PRO A 133 3.63 5.24 -9.98
CA PRO A 133 4.84 5.77 -9.36
C PRO A 133 5.92 4.72 -9.11
N MET A 134 5.53 3.47 -8.78
CA MET A 134 6.48 2.40 -8.46
C MET A 134 7.20 1.87 -9.69
N TYR A 135 6.50 1.83 -10.81
CA TYR A 135 7.11 1.55 -12.10
C TYR A 135 8.18 2.57 -12.45
N ILE A 136 7.87 3.87 -12.38
CA ILE A 136 8.84 4.93 -12.71
C ILE A 136 10.02 4.90 -11.73
N LEU A 137 9.75 4.69 -10.44
CA LEU A 137 10.78 4.52 -9.42
C LEU A 137 11.71 3.35 -9.79
N SER A 138 11.17 2.21 -10.22
CA SER A 138 11.97 1.03 -10.60
C SER A 138 12.90 1.25 -11.80
N LEU A 139 12.59 2.20 -12.68
CA LEU A 139 13.44 2.57 -13.82
C LEU A 139 14.60 3.48 -13.43
N ILE A 140 14.46 4.23 -12.34
CA ILE A 140 15.37 5.31 -11.92
C ILE A 140 16.26 4.87 -10.75
N MET A 141 15.86 3.83 -10.02
CA MET A 141 16.56 3.38 -8.83
C MET A 141 17.97 2.88 -9.15
N ASN A 142 18.95 3.62 -8.63
CA ASN A 142 20.34 3.18 -8.52
C ASN A 142 20.66 2.88 -7.05
N ASN A 143 21.59 1.97 -6.77
CA ASN A 143 22.01 1.62 -5.41
C ASN A 143 22.87 2.73 -4.77
N ASN A 144 22.25 3.91 -4.56
CA ASN A 144 22.86 5.09 -3.99
C ASN A 144 22.53 5.20 -2.49
N LYS A 145 23.38 5.87 -1.71
CA LYS A 145 23.16 6.14 -0.27
C LYS A 145 21.78 6.74 0.03
N LEU A 146 21.29 7.60 -0.85
CA LEU A 146 19.97 8.23 -0.73
C LEU A 146 18.84 7.19 -0.78
N THR A 147 18.93 6.21 -1.69
CA THR A 147 17.92 5.14 -1.78
C THR A 147 17.89 4.29 -0.52
N MET A 148 19.06 3.88 -0.01
CA MET A 148 19.16 3.12 1.24
C MET A 148 18.55 3.89 2.41
N LEU A 149 18.89 5.18 2.56
CA LEU A 149 18.34 6.03 3.62
C LEU A 149 16.80 6.09 3.55
N ILE A 150 16.24 6.14 2.35
CA ILE A 150 14.79 6.22 2.17
C ILE A 150 14.11 4.87 2.49
N MET A 151 14.75 3.75 2.16
CA MET A 151 14.25 2.43 2.56
C MET A 151 14.26 2.25 4.08
N MET A 152 15.32 2.71 4.75
CA MET A 152 15.40 2.69 6.21
C MET A 152 14.32 3.57 6.84
N THR A 153 14.20 4.81 6.38
CA THR A 153 13.25 5.77 6.98
C THR A 153 11.80 5.39 6.70
N SER A 154 11.47 4.86 5.51
CA SER A 154 10.12 4.33 5.21
C SER A 154 9.72 3.16 6.11
N THR A 155 10.62 2.18 6.30
CA THR A 155 10.33 1.05 7.18
C THR A 155 10.21 1.45 8.65
N ILE A 156 11.13 2.30 9.15
CA ILE A 156 11.12 2.79 10.53
C ILE A 156 9.89 3.65 10.82
N THR A 157 9.57 4.61 9.95
CA THR A 157 8.41 5.51 10.17
C THR A 157 7.10 4.73 10.11
N GLY A 158 6.94 3.81 9.15
CA GLY A 158 5.76 2.95 9.05
C GLY A 158 5.59 2.03 10.28
N ALA A 159 6.69 1.58 10.87
CA ALA A 159 6.70 0.79 12.08
C ALA A 159 6.33 1.61 13.33
N ILE A 160 7.10 2.66 13.63
CA ILE A 160 6.98 3.42 14.88
C ILE A 160 5.69 4.24 14.92
N MET A 161 5.39 4.96 13.83
CA MET A 161 4.22 5.84 13.83
C MET A 161 2.91 5.05 13.84
N GLY A 162 2.89 3.85 13.28
CA GLY A 162 1.70 2.98 13.29
C GLY A 162 1.27 2.53 14.69
N LEU A 163 2.20 2.46 15.66
CA LEU A 163 1.92 1.97 17.01
C LEU A 163 0.89 2.82 17.74
N ASN A 164 0.89 4.15 17.61
CA ASN A 164 0.07 5.00 18.48
C ASN A 164 -1.33 5.34 17.95
N HIS A 165 -1.71 4.85 16.76
CA HIS A 165 -3.03 5.15 16.18
C HIS A 165 -4.09 4.11 16.55
N THR A 166 -5.33 4.58 16.78
CA THR A 166 -6.51 3.75 17.04
C THR A 166 -7.42 3.59 15.83
N SER A 167 -7.33 4.50 14.84
CA SER A 167 -8.08 4.39 13.58
C SER A 167 -7.45 3.33 12.69
N THR A 168 -8.25 2.35 12.26
CA THR A 168 -7.82 1.23 11.41
C THR A 168 -7.25 1.70 10.08
N GLN A 169 -7.82 2.76 9.50
CA GLN A 169 -7.34 3.33 8.25
C GLN A 169 -5.94 3.92 8.35
N LYS A 170 -5.61 4.63 9.46
CA LYS A 170 -4.24 5.14 9.67
C LYS A 170 -3.25 4.00 9.90
N ILE A 171 -3.64 2.97 10.67
CA ILE A 171 -2.78 1.80 10.89
C ILE A 171 -2.46 1.13 9.55
N MET A 172 -3.46 0.91 8.71
CA MET A 172 -3.25 0.40 7.36
C MET A 172 -2.40 1.35 6.51
N ALA A 173 -2.58 2.66 6.65
CA ALA A 173 -1.77 3.63 5.93
C ALA A 173 -0.26 3.52 6.29
N TYR A 174 0.07 3.48 7.58
CA TYR A 174 1.46 3.30 8.03
C TYR A 174 2.03 1.94 7.67
N SER A 175 1.22 0.88 7.68
CA SER A 175 1.65 -0.42 7.17
C SER A 175 2.02 -0.37 5.69
N SER A 176 1.25 0.38 4.89
CA SER A 176 1.53 0.56 3.47
C SER A 176 2.83 1.34 3.22
N ILE A 177 3.22 2.22 4.15
CA ILE A 177 4.51 2.94 4.11
C ILE A 177 5.65 1.97 4.42
N ASN A 178 5.46 1.05 5.39
CA ASN A 178 6.45 0.00 5.65
C ASN A 178 6.62 -0.93 4.45
N HIS A 179 5.52 -1.47 3.88
CA HIS A 179 5.60 -2.31 2.70
C HIS A 179 6.23 -1.59 1.50
N MET A 180 6.04 -0.27 1.37
CA MET A 180 6.73 0.52 0.34
C MET A 180 8.25 0.50 0.48
N GLY A 181 8.78 0.55 1.70
CA GLY A 181 10.21 0.37 1.94
C GLY A 181 10.71 -0.99 1.47
N TRP A 182 9.96 -2.07 1.73
CA TRP A 182 10.27 -3.41 1.23
C TRP A 182 10.17 -3.54 -0.29
N MET A 183 9.19 -2.90 -0.92
CA MET A 183 9.02 -2.93 -2.36
C MET A 183 10.11 -2.15 -3.08
N MET A 184 10.56 -1.03 -2.50
CA MET A 184 11.71 -0.28 -2.98
C MET A 184 13.00 -1.09 -2.87
N ALA A 185 13.15 -1.91 -1.83
CA ALA A 185 14.26 -2.85 -1.67
C ALA A 185 14.28 -3.94 -2.73
N CYS A 186 13.10 -4.48 -3.10
CA CYS A 186 13.00 -5.33 -4.29
C CYS A 186 13.45 -4.59 -5.55
N ALA A 187 12.93 -3.38 -5.76
CA ALA A 187 13.12 -2.64 -7.01
C ALA A 187 14.59 -2.22 -7.23
N SER A 188 15.34 -1.90 -6.17
CA SER A 188 16.76 -1.56 -6.28
C SER A 188 17.64 -2.74 -6.70
N MET A 189 17.19 -3.97 -6.41
CA MET A 189 17.94 -5.19 -6.73
C MET A 189 17.51 -5.79 -8.08
N ASN A 190 16.21 -5.91 -8.30
CA ASN A 190 15.65 -6.46 -9.53
C ASN A 190 14.29 -5.83 -9.86
N SER A 191 14.20 -5.20 -11.03
CA SER A 191 13.00 -4.51 -11.51
C SER A 191 11.78 -5.42 -11.70
N LYS A 192 11.93 -6.75 -11.76
CA LYS A 192 10.78 -7.66 -11.84
C LYS A 192 10.22 -8.06 -10.47
N MET A 193 11.06 -8.11 -9.44
CA MET A 193 10.66 -8.65 -8.14
C MET A 193 9.67 -7.75 -7.39
N TRP A 194 9.73 -6.44 -7.59
CA TRP A 194 8.78 -5.53 -6.96
C TRP A 194 7.35 -5.74 -7.47
N ILE A 195 7.17 -6.19 -8.73
CA ILE A 195 5.86 -6.45 -9.32
C ILE A 195 5.18 -7.60 -8.56
N MET A 196 5.92 -8.68 -8.31
CA MET A 196 5.44 -9.80 -7.51
C MET A 196 5.08 -9.35 -6.10
N TYR A 197 5.93 -8.55 -5.44
CA TYR A 197 5.63 -8.00 -4.12
C TYR A 197 4.32 -7.20 -4.16
N MET A 198 4.17 -6.27 -5.11
CA MET A 198 2.97 -5.43 -5.25
C MET A 198 1.71 -6.25 -5.51
N MET A 199 1.78 -7.31 -6.33
CA MET A 199 0.63 -8.20 -6.54
C MET A 199 0.19 -8.87 -5.24
N MET A 200 1.14 -9.44 -4.49
CA MET A 200 0.86 -10.11 -3.21
C MET A 200 0.29 -9.13 -2.18
N TYR A 201 0.91 -7.95 -2.06
CA TYR A 201 0.44 -6.89 -1.18
C TYR A 201 -0.96 -6.39 -1.57
N SER A 202 -1.23 -6.21 -2.87
CA SER A 202 -2.53 -5.73 -3.35
C SER A 202 -3.65 -6.74 -3.05
N LEU A 203 -3.40 -8.03 -3.26
CA LEU A 203 -4.35 -9.08 -2.91
C LEU A 203 -4.71 -9.03 -1.42
N MET A 204 -3.72 -8.97 -0.55
CA MET A 204 -3.95 -8.92 0.89
C MET A 204 -4.71 -7.67 1.34
N THR A 205 -4.38 -6.51 0.78
CA THR A 205 -5.00 -5.24 1.16
C THR A 205 -6.44 -5.15 0.68
N ILE A 206 -6.73 -5.66 -0.52
CA ILE A 206 -8.10 -5.76 -1.04
C ILE A 206 -8.92 -6.67 -0.13
N MET A 207 -8.41 -7.85 0.21
CA MET A 207 -9.12 -8.79 1.08
C MET A 207 -9.47 -8.16 2.44
N LEU A 208 -8.49 -7.60 3.15
CA LEU A 208 -8.73 -6.93 4.43
C LEU A 208 -9.67 -5.74 4.29
N GLY A 209 -9.44 -4.88 3.30
CA GLY A 209 -10.24 -3.69 3.07
C GLY A 209 -11.70 -4.00 2.79
N MET A 210 -12.00 -5.12 2.12
CA MET A 210 -13.37 -5.58 1.89
C MET A 210 -14.07 -6.03 3.17
N TYR A 211 -13.37 -6.68 4.12
CA TYR A 211 -13.94 -6.95 5.45
C TYR A 211 -14.20 -5.66 6.23
N MET A 212 -13.24 -4.73 6.23
CA MET A 212 -13.43 -3.46 6.93
C MET A 212 -14.58 -2.66 6.34
N TYR A 213 -14.79 -2.75 5.03
CA TYR A 213 -15.94 -2.15 4.36
C TYR A 213 -17.25 -2.86 4.72
N LYS A 214 -17.31 -4.20 4.71
CA LYS A 214 -18.51 -4.97 5.04
C LYS A 214 -19.05 -4.64 6.44
N TYR A 215 -18.13 -4.46 7.40
CA TYR A 215 -18.47 -4.16 8.80
C TYR A 215 -18.31 -2.69 9.18
N ASN A 216 -17.97 -1.80 8.24
CA ASN A 216 -17.72 -0.37 8.48
C ASN A 216 -16.78 -0.07 9.66
N ILE A 217 -15.67 -0.82 9.77
CA ILE A 217 -14.74 -0.71 10.89
C ILE A 217 -13.72 0.41 10.64
N MET A 218 -13.87 1.52 11.34
CA MET A 218 -12.99 2.70 11.25
C MET A 218 -12.04 2.84 12.46
N TYR A 219 -12.39 2.23 13.60
CA TYR A 219 -11.61 2.27 14.84
C TYR A 219 -11.47 0.88 15.46
N ILE A 220 -10.37 0.62 16.17
CA ILE A 220 -10.10 -0.67 16.83
C ILE A 220 -11.25 -1.08 17.77
N ASN A 221 -11.83 -0.14 18.51
CA ASN A 221 -12.87 -0.46 19.50
C ASN A 221 -14.14 -1.04 18.85
N GLN A 222 -14.39 -0.74 17.58
CA GLN A 222 -15.57 -1.23 16.86
C GLN A 222 -15.49 -2.73 16.57
N TYR A 223 -14.29 -3.33 16.57
CA TYR A 223 -14.16 -4.77 16.37
C TYR A 223 -14.90 -5.56 17.45
N ASN A 224 -14.86 -5.11 18.70
CA ASN A 224 -15.41 -5.85 19.84
C ASN A 224 -16.94 -5.95 19.81
N ASN A 225 -17.61 -4.98 19.18
CA ASN A 225 -19.06 -4.86 19.19
C ASN A 225 -19.73 -5.54 17.99
N MET A 226 -18.97 -6.23 17.12
CA MET A 226 -19.51 -6.84 15.91
C MET A 226 -19.95 -8.28 16.13
N SER A 227 -21.14 -8.59 15.63
CA SER A 227 -21.67 -9.96 15.54
C SER A 227 -21.02 -10.76 14.40
N MET A 228 -19.69 -10.85 14.41
CA MET A 228 -18.97 -11.72 13.48
C MET A 228 -19.07 -13.18 13.90
N ASN A 229 -19.31 -14.06 12.93
CA ASN A 229 -19.20 -15.50 13.13
C ASN A 229 -17.75 -15.88 13.47
N MET A 230 -17.56 -17.00 14.18
CA MET A 230 -16.22 -17.47 14.56
C MET A 230 -15.29 -17.66 13.34
N THR A 231 -15.85 -18.16 12.24
CA THR A 231 -15.13 -18.35 10.97
C THR A 231 -14.64 -17.02 10.38
N GLU A 232 -15.45 -15.96 10.45
CA GLU A 232 -15.09 -14.62 9.98
C GLU A 232 -14.02 -14.00 10.88
N LYS A 233 -14.13 -14.15 12.21
CA LYS A 233 -13.08 -13.71 13.14
C LYS A 233 -11.74 -14.38 12.83
N MET A 234 -11.73 -15.69 12.58
CA MET A 234 -10.53 -16.42 12.19
C MET A 234 -9.98 -15.96 10.83
N SER A 235 -10.84 -15.64 9.87
CA SER A 235 -10.42 -15.10 8.57
C SER A 235 -9.72 -13.75 8.67
N VAL A 236 -10.25 -12.84 9.47
CA VAL A 236 -9.63 -11.52 9.71
C VAL A 236 -8.31 -11.68 10.46
N LEU A 237 -8.22 -12.61 11.42
CA LEU A 237 -6.98 -12.94 12.12
C LEU A 237 -5.91 -13.41 11.15
N VAL A 238 -6.21 -14.41 10.32
CA VAL A 238 -5.26 -14.94 9.32
C VAL A 238 -4.79 -13.84 8.38
N MET A 239 -5.69 -12.95 7.96
CA MET A 239 -5.32 -11.82 7.11
C MET A 239 -4.41 -10.80 7.78
N MET A 240 -4.69 -10.44 9.03
CA MET A 240 -3.84 -9.47 9.76
C MET A 240 -2.46 -10.06 10.07
N LEU A 241 -2.37 -11.35 10.43
CA LEU A 241 -1.09 -12.03 10.59
C LEU A 241 -0.34 -12.13 9.26
N SER A 242 -1.06 -12.34 8.17
CA SER A 242 -0.46 -12.35 6.83
C SER A 242 0.12 -10.99 6.44
N MET A 243 -0.53 -9.87 6.78
CA MET A 243 0.05 -8.53 6.60
C MET A 243 1.30 -8.29 7.44
N GLY A 244 1.32 -8.82 8.67
CA GLY A 244 2.52 -8.83 9.50
C GLY A 244 3.68 -9.61 8.87
N GLY A 245 3.40 -10.56 7.97
CA GLY A 245 4.39 -11.40 7.32
C GLY A 245 4.93 -12.48 8.26
N LEU A 246 4.05 -13.16 8.99
CA LEU A 246 4.45 -14.34 9.75
C LEU A 246 4.52 -15.57 8.84
N PRO A 247 5.56 -16.43 8.95
CA PRO A 247 5.46 -17.80 8.44
C PRO A 247 4.34 -18.49 9.23
N PRO A 248 3.34 -19.18 8.64
CA PRO A 248 3.21 -19.81 7.31
C PRO A 248 2.29 -19.07 6.30
N PHE A 249 2.08 -17.76 6.43
CA PHE A 249 1.07 -17.02 5.65
C PHE A 249 1.61 -16.26 4.44
N MET A 250 0.72 -15.94 3.50
CA MET A 250 1.08 -15.46 2.17
C MET A 250 1.85 -14.14 2.09
N GLY A 251 1.72 -13.28 3.10
CA GLY A 251 2.52 -12.06 3.17
C GLY A 251 3.96 -12.24 3.64
N PHE A 252 4.37 -13.44 4.08
CA PHE A 252 5.79 -13.71 4.36
C PHE A 252 6.59 -13.93 3.07
N MET A 253 5.98 -14.49 2.02
CA MET A 253 6.63 -14.79 0.73
C MET A 253 7.45 -13.62 0.18
N PRO A 254 6.86 -12.43 -0.03
CA PRO A 254 7.59 -11.36 -0.68
C PRO A 254 8.71 -10.80 0.22
N LYS A 255 8.55 -10.84 1.55
CA LYS A 255 9.60 -10.44 2.50
C LYS A 255 10.74 -11.46 2.52
N TRP A 256 10.44 -12.75 2.44
CA TRP A 256 11.47 -13.78 2.41
C TRP A 256 12.34 -13.66 1.16
N ILE A 257 11.73 -13.46 -0.01
CA ILE A 257 12.44 -13.24 -1.27
C ILE A 257 13.35 -12.00 -1.16
N THR A 258 12.88 -10.89 -0.58
CA THR A 258 13.75 -9.72 -0.35
C THR A 258 14.92 -10.00 0.58
N ILE A 259 14.71 -10.81 1.62
CA ILE A 259 15.75 -11.15 2.59
C ILE A 259 16.85 -11.95 1.90
N GLU A 260 16.49 -12.93 1.09
CA GLU A 260 17.46 -13.75 0.33
C GLU A 260 18.32 -12.88 -0.59
N TYR A 261 17.72 -11.99 -1.37
CA TYR A 261 18.48 -11.09 -2.24
C TYR A 261 19.38 -10.12 -1.48
N MET A 262 18.92 -9.59 -0.34
CA MET A 262 19.74 -8.69 0.49
C MET A 262 20.95 -9.39 1.11
N ILE A 263 20.83 -10.68 1.41
CA ILE A 263 21.96 -11.50 1.86
C ILE A 263 22.96 -11.67 0.70
N MET A 264 22.47 -11.97 -0.51
CA MET A 264 23.32 -12.11 -1.70
C MET A 264 24.04 -10.80 -2.09
N SER A 265 23.41 -9.64 -1.84
CA SER A 265 24.01 -8.32 -2.11
C SER A 265 24.87 -7.79 -0.96
N ASN A 266 25.06 -8.54 0.13
CA ASN A 266 25.80 -8.14 1.34
C ASN A 266 25.27 -6.89 2.07
N GLU A 267 23.99 -6.52 1.90
CA GLU A 267 23.37 -5.34 2.53
C GLU A 267 22.83 -5.65 3.94
N PHE A 268 23.68 -6.20 4.81
CA PHE A 268 23.26 -6.72 6.13
C PHE A 268 22.69 -5.64 7.07
N MET A 269 23.19 -4.40 6.99
CA MET A 269 22.68 -3.31 7.83
C MET A 269 21.23 -2.97 7.48
N LEU A 270 20.91 -2.90 6.19
CA LEU A 270 19.55 -2.68 5.70
C LEU A 270 18.61 -3.82 6.09
N LEU A 271 19.08 -5.05 5.92
CA LEU A 271 18.33 -6.25 6.28
C LEU A 271 17.92 -6.26 7.78
N THR A 272 18.85 -5.95 8.67
CA THR A 272 18.57 -5.96 10.13
C THR A 272 17.56 -4.89 10.53
N ILE A 273 17.66 -3.67 10.01
CA ILE A 273 16.70 -2.60 10.31
C ILE A 273 15.31 -2.94 9.75
N MET A 274 15.24 -3.41 8.51
CA MET A 274 13.97 -3.75 7.88
C MET A 274 13.29 -4.92 8.60
N SER A 275 14.02 -5.99 8.94
CA SER A 275 13.46 -7.12 9.69
C SER A 275 12.95 -6.71 11.07
N MET A 276 13.70 -5.92 11.85
CA MET A 276 13.25 -5.42 13.15
C MET A 276 12.01 -4.53 13.05
N SER A 277 11.95 -3.64 12.05
CA SER A 277 10.77 -2.81 11.80
C SER A 277 9.52 -3.65 11.48
N SER A 278 9.69 -4.79 10.79
CA SER A 278 8.60 -5.69 10.45
C SER A 278 7.97 -6.35 11.68
N LEU A 279 8.79 -6.69 12.69
CA LEU A 279 8.30 -7.19 13.98
C LEU A 279 7.49 -6.13 14.72
N ILE A 280 7.90 -4.86 14.68
CA ILE A 280 7.12 -3.76 15.25
C ILE A 280 5.77 -3.64 14.52
N THR A 281 5.74 -3.79 13.19
CA THR A 281 4.46 -3.76 12.46
C THR A 281 3.53 -4.90 12.84
N LEU A 282 4.09 -6.09 13.10
CA LEU A 282 3.32 -7.22 13.60
C LEU A 282 2.65 -6.90 14.95
N MET A 283 3.32 -6.15 15.84
CA MET A 283 2.77 -5.82 17.16
C MET A 283 1.47 -5.00 17.09
N TYR A 284 1.37 -3.99 16.22
CA TYR A 284 0.10 -3.26 16.11
C TYR A 284 -1.01 -4.08 15.42
N TYR A 285 -0.68 -5.01 14.53
CA TYR A 285 -1.66 -5.95 13.98
C TYR A 285 -2.18 -6.89 15.06
N LEU A 286 -1.29 -7.46 15.89
CA LEU A 286 -1.68 -8.28 17.03
C LEU A 286 -2.55 -7.51 18.02
N ARG A 287 -2.28 -6.22 18.25
CA ARG A 287 -3.16 -5.36 19.06
C ARG A 287 -4.55 -5.19 18.47
N MET A 288 -4.68 -5.06 17.15
CA MET A 288 -6.02 -5.00 16.52
C MET A 288 -6.79 -6.31 16.65
N ILE A 289 -6.09 -7.45 16.56
CA ILE A 289 -6.70 -8.78 16.64
C ILE A 289 -7.03 -9.15 18.09
N SER A 290 -6.22 -8.74 19.06
CA SER A 290 -6.38 -9.16 20.46
C SER A 290 -7.74 -8.72 21.02
N SER A 291 -8.23 -7.54 20.61
CA SER A 291 -9.55 -7.06 20.99
C SER A 291 -10.66 -7.96 20.44
N MET A 292 -10.56 -8.42 19.19
CA MET A 292 -11.50 -9.38 18.58
C MET A 292 -11.56 -10.73 19.27
N MET A 293 -10.41 -11.24 19.71
CA MET A 293 -10.25 -12.61 20.22
C MET A 293 -10.49 -12.73 21.72
N LEU A 294 -10.07 -11.74 22.51
CA LEU A 294 -10.16 -11.79 23.97
C LEU A 294 -11.52 -11.31 24.50
N VAL A 295 -12.26 -10.50 23.74
CA VAL A 295 -13.55 -9.97 24.19
C VAL A 295 -14.68 -10.95 23.84
N MET A 296 -15.04 -11.72 24.86
CA MET A 296 -16.27 -12.48 25.04
C MET A 296 -16.52 -13.65 24.06
N SER A 297 -16.06 -14.82 24.50
CA SER A 297 -16.45 -16.16 24.07
C SER A 297 -17.87 -16.57 24.51
N HIS A 298 -18.73 -15.63 24.92
CA HIS A 298 -20.15 -15.92 25.15
C HIS A 298 -20.90 -15.89 23.83
N SER A 299 -20.72 -16.94 23.02
CA SER A 299 -21.72 -17.28 22.02
C SER A 299 -22.99 -17.70 22.75
N GLN A 300 -24.01 -16.83 22.75
CA GLN A 300 -25.35 -17.28 23.14
C GLN A 300 -25.77 -18.34 22.12
N LYS A 301 -25.70 -19.62 22.52
CA LYS A 301 -26.01 -20.79 21.67
C LYS A 301 -27.38 -20.72 21.00
N TRP A 302 -28.28 -19.85 21.50
CA TRP A 302 -29.66 -19.75 21.07
C TRP A 302 -29.87 -18.71 19.97
N MET A 303 -28.88 -17.84 19.70
CA MET A 303 -28.90 -17.01 18.50
C MET A 303 -28.37 -17.83 17.32
N PHE A 304 -29.26 -18.55 16.65
CA PHE A 304 -29.01 -19.01 15.29
C PHE A 304 -28.93 -17.78 14.37
N MET A 305 -27.75 -17.18 14.28
CA MET A 305 -27.50 -16.25 13.18
C MET A 305 -27.49 -17.08 11.90
N ASN A 306 -28.36 -16.69 10.95
CA ASN A 306 -28.38 -17.24 9.60
C ASN A 306 -26.94 -17.33 9.10
N LYS A 307 -26.51 -18.56 8.77
CA LYS A 307 -25.21 -18.84 8.16
C LYS A 307 -25.18 -18.15 6.80
N LYS A 308 -24.83 -16.87 6.78
CA LYS A 308 -24.22 -16.29 5.59
C LYS A 308 -22.95 -17.08 5.36
N GLU A 309 -22.78 -17.59 4.15
CA GLU A 309 -21.56 -18.27 3.73
C GLU A 309 -20.37 -17.41 4.18
N ALA A 310 -19.70 -17.89 5.22
CA ALA A 310 -18.48 -17.26 5.66
C ALA A 310 -17.48 -17.41 4.52
N SER A 311 -16.68 -16.38 4.33
CA SER A 311 -15.63 -16.23 3.33
C SER A 311 -14.45 -17.19 3.60
N THR A 312 -14.74 -18.48 3.65
CA THR A 312 -13.80 -19.61 3.71
C THR A 312 -12.84 -19.58 2.54
N ASN A 313 -13.28 -19.14 1.36
CA ASN A 313 -12.44 -18.98 0.18
C ASN A 313 -11.24 -18.06 0.44
N MET A 314 -11.40 -17.00 1.24
CA MET A 314 -10.28 -16.10 1.53
C MET A 314 -9.29 -16.68 2.55
N LEU A 315 -9.76 -17.54 3.45
CA LEU A 315 -8.89 -18.31 4.35
C LEU A 315 -8.01 -19.29 3.56
N TYR A 316 -8.61 -19.99 2.60
CA TYR A 316 -7.87 -20.92 1.74
C TYR A 316 -6.78 -20.21 0.95
N ILE A 317 -7.09 -19.06 0.34
CA ILE A 317 -6.11 -18.27 -0.43
C ILE A 317 -4.88 -17.92 0.43
N ASN A 318 -5.07 -17.48 1.67
CA ASN A 318 -3.95 -17.08 2.53
C ASN A 318 -3.10 -18.24 3.05
N MET A 319 -3.66 -19.44 3.08
CA MET A 319 -2.97 -20.67 3.49
C MET A 319 -2.23 -21.36 2.34
N LEU A 320 -2.29 -20.84 1.11
CA LEU A 320 -1.61 -21.43 -0.07
C LEU A 320 -0.08 -21.27 -0.07
N MET A 321 0.50 -20.67 0.96
CA MET A 321 1.96 -20.47 1.02
C MET A 321 2.83 -21.69 0.80
N PRO A 322 2.57 -22.82 1.47
CA PRO A 322 3.41 -23.99 1.29
C PRO A 322 3.41 -24.47 -0.16
N MET A 323 2.27 -24.35 -0.86
CA MET A 323 2.16 -24.68 -2.28
C MET A 323 2.97 -23.72 -3.17
N LEU A 324 3.01 -22.43 -2.83
CA LEU A 324 3.77 -21.44 -3.59
C LEU A 324 5.27 -21.56 -3.39
N ILE A 325 5.71 -21.91 -2.18
CA ILE A 325 7.13 -22.17 -1.89
C ILE A 325 7.63 -23.37 -2.70
N ILE A 326 6.82 -24.43 -2.82
CA ILE A 326 7.15 -25.59 -3.68
C ILE A 326 7.31 -25.14 -5.13
N MET A 327 6.41 -24.32 -5.65
CA MET A 327 6.47 -23.79 -7.02
C MET A 327 7.73 -22.94 -7.28
N LEU A 328 8.21 -22.20 -6.28
CA LEU A 328 9.40 -21.35 -6.41
C LEU A 328 10.70 -22.15 -6.41
N ASN A 329 10.77 -23.29 -5.70
CA ASN A 329 11.93 -24.18 -5.79
C ASN A 329 12.05 -24.88 -7.16
N PHE A 330 11.00 -24.84 -8.00
CA PHE A 330 11.00 -25.37 -9.37
C PHE A 330 11.29 -24.30 -10.45
N MET A 331 11.52 -23.04 -10.08
CA MET A 331 11.98 -21.97 -10.99
C MET A 331 13.45 -21.63 -10.74
#